data_AF-A0A3G9H314-F1
#
_entry.id   AF-A0A3G9H314-F1
#
_cell.length_a   1.000
_cell.length_b   1.000
_cell.length_c   1.000
_cell.angle_alpha   90.00
_cell.angle_beta   90.00
_cell.angle_gamma   90.00
#
_symmetry.space_group_name_H-M   'P 1'
#
loop_
_entity.id
_entity.type
_entity.pdbx_description
1 polymer ?
#
loop_
_entity_poly.entity_id
_entity_poly.type
_entity_poly.pdbx_seq_one_letter_code
_entity_poly.pdbx_strand_id
1 'polypeptide(L)'
;MMKQYNLLNHIVKVDKKSFLDALNSGRRIAITPEGEIVEENENGTLPPQLYIYAGKPGSLTGNGVGRPTPLSKILGENYEVRDEGERVAISADKAWERIVEANLPRFHYLDVAGEGIGEFSDKELDNLIWYSCEFGINYREVAEHLEKSVDGTVLCIEHLEPYRFNGCVYIDDIEKARRVAFDFIVSELKRRIDEGAIDTEDLEDEEEEALRFFGLL
;
A
#
# COMPACT_ATOMS: atom_id res chain seq x y z
N MET A 1 -3.85 -9.75 -9.93
CA MET A 1 -2.42 -9.54 -9.62
C MET A 1 -2.23 -8.07 -9.34
N MET A 2 -1.47 -7.75 -8.28
CA MET A 2 -1.31 -6.36 -7.86
C MET A 2 -0.53 -5.53 -8.89
N LYS A 3 -0.88 -4.24 -8.98
CA LYS A 3 -0.18 -3.26 -9.80
C LYS A 3 0.85 -2.54 -8.94
N GLN A 4 2.11 -2.59 -9.36
CA GLN A 4 3.21 -1.93 -8.66
C GLN A 4 3.60 -0.61 -9.34
N TYR A 5 3.76 0.43 -8.51
CA TYR A 5 4.22 1.75 -8.90
C TYR A 5 5.47 2.12 -8.09
N ASN A 6 6.64 1.99 -8.72
CA ASN A 6 7.89 2.44 -8.13
C ASN A 6 8.05 3.95 -8.34
N LEU A 7 7.90 4.73 -7.27
CA LEU A 7 7.88 6.19 -7.35
C LEU A 7 9.21 6.81 -7.78
N LEU A 8 10.32 6.07 -7.76
CA LEU A 8 11.60 6.52 -8.29
C LEU A 8 11.58 6.72 -9.82
N ASN A 9 10.76 5.94 -10.53
CA ASN A 9 10.68 5.98 -12.00
C ASN A 9 9.25 6.24 -12.52
N HIS A 10 8.26 6.25 -11.62
CA HIS A 10 6.88 6.52 -11.96
C HIS A 10 6.57 8.02 -11.92
N ILE A 11 6.33 8.60 -13.09
CA ILE A 11 5.88 9.98 -13.23
C ILE A 11 4.38 9.97 -13.48
N VAL A 12 3.60 10.43 -12.52
CA VAL A 12 2.15 10.51 -12.63
C VAL A 12 1.77 11.62 -13.59
N LYS A 13 0.86 11.33 -14.53
CA LYS A 13 0.37 12.29 -15.53
C LYS A 13 -1.09 12.59 -15.25
N VAL A 14 -1.38 13.86 -14.97
CA VAL A 14 -2.73 14.33 -14.64
C VAL A 14 -3.22 15.24 -15.77
N ASP A 15 -4.51 15.20 -16.09
CA ASP A 15 -5.12 16.20 -16.96
C ASP A 15 -4.96 17.60 -16.38
N LYS A 16 -4.40 18.53 -17.17
CA LYS A 16 -4.08 19.87 -16.65
C LYS A 16 -5.31 20.66 -16.27
N LYS A 17 -6.39 20.55 -17.03
CA LYS A 17 -7.62 21.28 -16.74
C LYS A 17 -8.21 20.82 -15.42
N SER A 18 -8.37 19.51 -15.25
CA SER A 18 -8.82 18.92 -13.99
C SER A 18 -7.91 19.31 -12.82
N PHE A 19 -6.59 19.32 -13.02
CA PHE A 19 -5.63 19.74 -11.99
C PHE A 19 -5.82 21.20 -11.58
N LEU A 20 -5.91 22.12 -12.54
CA LEU A 20 -6.13 23.53 -12.26
C LEU A 20 -7.50 23.80 -11.60
N ASP A 21 -8.55 23.11 -12.05
CA ASP A 21 -9.88 23.20 -11.44
C ASP A 21 -9.86 22.75 -9.98
N ALA A 22 -9.16 21.64 -9.69
CA ALA A 22 -8.99 21.12 -8.35
C ALA A 22 -8.20 22.07 -7.44
N LEU A 23 -7.13 22.71 -7.96
CA LEU A 23 -6.39 23.74 -7.23
C LEU A 23 -7.26 24.96 -6.90
N ASN A 24 -8.07 25.41 -7.86
CA ASN A 24 -8.95 26.57 -7.71
C ASN A 24 -10.09 26.34 -6.72
N SER A 25 -10.48 25.08 -6.47
CA SER A 25 -11.48 24.74 -5.46
C SER A 25 -11.08 25.15 -4.04
N GLY A 26 -9.77 25.23 -3.76
CA GLY A 26 -9.22 25.47 -2.42
C GLY A 26 -9.50 24.34 -1.42
N ARG A 27 -10.03 23.20 -1.87
CA ARG A 27 -10.36 22.02 -1.08
C ARG A 27 -9.16 21.08 -0.93
N ARG A 28 -9.33 20.07 -0.08
CA ARG A 28 -8.41 18.93 -0.02
C ARG A 28 -8.65 18.06 -1.26
N ILE A 29 -7.57 17.58 -1.84
CA ILE A 29 -7.60 16.70 -3.00
C ILE A 29 -6.69 15.51 -2.74
N ALA A 30 -6.93 14.43 -3.45
CA ALA A 30 -6.00 13.32 -3.55
C ALA A 30 -5.70 13.00 -5.02
N ILE A 31 -4.55 12.38 -5.26
CA ILE A 31 -4.09 12.01 -6.60
C ILE A 31 -3.71 10.54 -6.57
N THR A 32 -4.33 9.74 -7.44
CA THR A 32 -4.02 8.31 -7.57
C THR A 32 -2.69 8.10 -8.30
N PRO A 33 -2.08 6.91 -8.18
CA PRO A 33 -0.90 6.56 -8.98
C PRO A 33 -1.16 6.66 -10.50
N GLU A 34 -2.40 6.50 -10.95
CA GLU A 34 -2.81 6.61 -12.35
C GLU A 34 -3.02 8.06 -12.82
N GLY A 35 -3.03 9.02 -11.90
CA GLY A 35 -3.20 10.45 -12.21
C GLY A 35 -4.65 10.93 -12.18
N GLU A 36 -5.53 10.20 -11.50
CA GLU A 36 -6.89 10.66 -11.22
C GLU A 36 -6.90 11.59 -10.03
N ILE A 37 -7.67 12.67 -10.12
CA ILE A 37 -7.90 13.59 -9.01
C ILE A 37 -9.17 13.17 -8.30
N VAL A 38 -9.06 12.96 -7.00
CA VAL A 38 -10.15 12.50 -6.14
C VAL A 38 -10.43 13.56 -5.09
N GLU A 39 -11.70 13.95 -4.95
CA GLU A 39 -12.16 14.82 -3.88
C GLU A 39 -12.72 13.98 -2.72
N GLU A 40 -12.69 14.56 -1.52
CA GLU A 40 -13.39 13.99 -0.37
C GLU A 40 -14.90 13.96 -0.64
N ASN A 41 -15.57 12.89 -0.20
CA ASN A 41 -17.03 12.82 -0.23
C ASN A 41 -17.67 13.79 0.80
N GLU A 42 -19.01 13.80 0.88
CA GLU A 42 -19.76 14.68 1.79
C GLU A 42 -19.36 14.55 3.27
N ASN A 43 -18.80 13.40 3.66
CA ASN A 43 -18.34 13.12 5.02
C ASN A 43 -16.85 13.47 5.24
N GLY A 44 -16.19 14.08 4.26
CA GLY A 44 -14.76 14.41 4.36
C GLY A 44 -13.84 13.19 4.22
N THR A 45 -14.30 12.10 3.58
CA THR A 45 -13.53 10.86 3.44
C THR A 45 -13.17 10.59 1.98
N LEU A 46 -11.98 10.02 1.78
CA LEU A 46 -11.50 9.59 0.47
C LEU A 46 -11.85 8.12 0.24
N PRO A 47 -12.11 7.70 -1.01
CA PRO A 47 -12.24 6.29 -1.37
C PRO A 47 -11.09 5.43 -0.84
N PRO A 48 -11.35 4.16 -0.47
CA PRO A 48 -10.31 3.25 0.00
C PRO A 48 -9.44 2.80 -1.17
N GLN A 49 -8.27 3.41 -1.31
CA GLN A 49 -7.22 3.08 -2.27
C GLN A 49 -5.94 3.84 -1.89
N LEU A 50 -4.82 3.56 -2.56
CA LEU A 50 -3.59 4.32 -2.34
C LEU A 50 -3.56 5.61 -3.15
N TYR A 51 -2.90 6.63 -2.59
CA TYR A 51 -2.73 7.93 -3.22
C TYR A 51 -1.26 8.34 -3.21
N ILE A 52 -0.76 8.93 -4.30
CA ILE A 52 0.57 9.56 -4.33
C ILE A 52 0.57 10.95 -3.69
N TYR A 53 -0.62 11.53 -3.46
CA TYR A 53 -0.81 12.78 -2.74
C TYR A 53 -2.18 12.78 -2.10
N ALA A 54 -2.31 13.23 -0.86
CA ALA A 54 -3.59 13.57 -0.25
C ALA A 54 -3.41 14.75 0.70
N GLY A 55 -4.10 15.86 0.45
CA GLY A 55 -3.95 17.05 1.27
C GLY A 55 -4.49 18.32 0.62
N LYS A 56 -4.20 19.45 1.26
CA LYS A 56 -4.55 20.76 0.72
C LYS A 56 -3.38 21.31 -0.10
N PRO A 57 -3.55 21.55 -1.41
CA PRO A 57 -2.50 22.12 -2.23
C PRO A 57 -2.30 23.60 -1.90
N GLY A 58 -1.16 24.15 -2.34
CA GLY A 58 -0.90 25.58 -2.34
C GLY A 58 -1.86 26.34 -3.27
N SER A 59 -1.81 27.67 -3.21
CA SER A 59 -2.66 28.54 -4.04
C SER A 59 -1.84 29.23 -5.13
N LEU A 60 -2.26 29.11 -6.39
CA LEU A 60 -1.59 29.76 -7.53
C LEU A 60 -1.79 31.28 -7.55
N THR A 61 -2.87 31.78 -6.96
CA THR A 61 -3.19 33.22 -6.94
C THR A 61 -2.79 33.89 -5.63
N GLY A 62 -2.44 33.09 -4.62
CA GLY A 62 -2.38 33.57 -3.24
C GLY A 62 -3.78 33.82 -2.67
N ASN A 63 -3.84 33.95 -1.35
CA ASN A 63 -5.05 34.37 -0.62
C ASN A 63 -4.72 35.68 0.11
N GLY A 64 -5.70 36.39 0.69
CA GLY A 64 -5.50 37.73 1.29
C GLY A 64 -4.37 37.91 2.33
N VAL A 65 -3.72 36.82 2.77
CA VAL A 65 -2.54 36.80 3.66
C VAL A 65 -1.37 35.96 3.10
N GLY A 66 -1.59 35.14 2.06
CA GLY A 66 -0.64 34.15 1.55
C GLY A 66 -0.14 34.48 0.15
N ARG A 67 1.18 34.36 -0.06
CA ARG A 67 1.79 34.55 -1.38
C ARG A 67 1.38 33.42 -2.34
N PRO A 68 1.29 33.70 -3.65
CA PRO A 68 1.20 32.67 -4.68
C PRO A 68 2.28 31.60 -4.49
N THR A 69 1.87 30.33 -4.65
CA THR A 69 2.77 29.19 -4.68
C THR A 69 3.07 28.86 -6.14
N PRO A 70 4.34 28.74 -6.55
CA PRO A 70 4.67 28.34 -7.91
C PRO A 70 4.15 26.92 -8.18
N LEU A 71 3.73 26.65 -9.43
CA LEU A 71 3.19 25.34 -9.82
C LEU A 71 4.10 24.19 -9.38
N SER A 72 5.42 24.35 -9.53
CA SER A 72 6.42 23.35 -9.18
C SER A 72 6.45 22.94 -7.70
N LYS A 73 5.87 23.75 -6.81
CA LYS A 73 5.80 23.50 -5.37
C LYS A 73 4.37 23.38 -4.86
N ILE A 74 3.39 23.29 -5.76
CA ILE A 74 1.97 23.40 -5.39
C ILE A 74 1.49 22.25 -4.49
N LEU A 75 2.15 21.09 -4.55
CA LEU A 75 1.89 19.92 -3.70
C LEU A 75 2.83 19.84 -2.48
N GLY A 76 3.74 20.81 -2.33
CA GLY A 76 4.77 20.85 -1.30
C GLY A 76 6.18 20.58 -1.85
N GLU A 77 7.19 20.76 -0.99
CA GLU A 77 8.62 20.73 -1.37
C GLU A 77 9.13 19.35 -1.83
N ASN A 78 8.43 18.27 -1.44
CA ASN A 78 8.83 16.89 -1.75
C ASN A 78 8.28 16.38 -3.08
N TYR A 79 7.50 17.20 -3.79
CA TYR A 79 6.91 16.87 -5.08
C TYR A 79 7.52 17.75 -6.17
N GLU A 80 7.79 17.18 -7.35
CA GLU A 80 8.15 17.95 -8.53
C GLU A 80 6.97 17.98 -9.49
N VAL A 81 6.41 19.17 -9.71
CA VAL A 81 5.26 19.37 -10.60
C VAL A 81 5.70 20.15 -11.84
N ARG A 82 5.48 19.58 -13.03
CA ARG A 82 5.89 20.15 -14.31
C ARG A 82 4.72 20.26 -15.28
N ASP A 83 4.64 21.39 -15.97
CA ASP A 83 3.69 21.61 -17.05
C ASP A 83 4.20 20.93 -18.33
N GLU A 84 3.37 20.07 -18.93
CA GLU A 84 3.64 19.38 -20.20
C GLU A 84 2.54 19.65 -21.24
N GLY A 85 1.99 20.87 -21.25
CA GLY A 85 0.97 21.28 -22.21
C GLY A 85 -0.44 20.94 -21.73
N GLU A 86 -1.04 19.87 -22.26
CA GLU A 86 -2.38 19.41 -21.86
C GLU A 86 -2.37 18.58 -20.57
N ARG A 87 -1.18 18.21 -20.08
CA ARG A 87 -0.99 17.42 -18.88
C ARG A 87 -0.03 18.08 -17.91
N VAL A 88 -0.14 17.69 -16.65
CA VAL A 88 0.82 17.99 -15.59
C VAL A 88 1.51 16.69 -15.20
N ALA A 89 2.84 16.74 -15.15
CA ALA A 89 3.67 15.65 -14.69
C ALA A 89 4.04 15.84 -13.21
N ILE A 90 3.87 14.80 -12.41
CA ILE A 90 4.14 14.82 -10.97
C ILE A 90 5.14 13.70 -10.67
N SER A 91 6.32 14.08 -10.17
CA SER A 91 7.27 13.15 -9.53
C SER A 91 7.09 13.20 -8.03
N ALA A 92 7.03 12.03 -7.39
CA ALA A 92 6.77 11.86 -5.96
C ALA A 92 7.84 11.02 -5.24
N ASP A 93 8.99 10.81 -5.89
CA ASP A 93 10.14 10.03 -5.39
C ASP A 93 10.64 10.51 -4.02
N LYS A 94 10.61 11.82 -3.78
CA LYS A 94 11.05 12.45 -2.52
C LYS A 94 9.96 12.57 -1.47
N ALA A 95 8.72 12.16 -1.80
CA ALA A 95 7.56 12.32 -0.95
C ALA A 95 7.19 11.07 -0.16
N TRP A 96 8.02 10.02 -0.18
CA TRP A 96 7.71 8.71 0.41
C TRP A 96 7.12 8.78 1.82
N GLU A 97 7.76 9.47 2.76
CA GLU A 97 7.27 9.59 4.15
C GLU A 97 5.86 10.21 4.21
N ARG A 98 5.61 11.24 3.40
CA ARG A 98 4.29 11.90 3.34
C ARG A 98 3.24 11.01 2.69
N ILE A 99 3.64 10.17 1.73
CA ILE A 99 2.75 9.20 1.08
C ILE A 99 2.37 8.10 2.07
N VAL A 100 3.32 7.58 2.84
CA VAL A 100 3.04 6.60 3.90
C VAL A 100 2.09 7.20 4.94
N GLU A 101 2.38 8.39 5.45
CA GLU A 101 1.51 9.09 6.41
C GLU A 101 0.09 9.30 5.86
N ALA A 102 -0.01 9.77 4.61
CA ALA A 102 -1.29 9.99 3.96
C ALA A 102 -2.11 8.71 3.81
N ASN A 103 -1.46 7.56 3.59
CA ASN A 103 -2.09 6.27 3.33
C ASN A 103 -2.18 5.33 4.54
N LEU A 104 -1.72 5.75 5.72
CA LEU A 104 -1.83 4.99 6.96
C LEU A 104 -3.23 4.38 7.22
N PRO A 105 -4.35 5.09 6.99
CA PRO A 105 -5.67 4.51 7.21
C PRO A 105 -6.16 3.62 6.04
N ARG A 106 -5.33 3.37 5.02
CA ARG A 106 -5.76 2.71 3.76
C ARG A 106 -4.91 1.50 3.41
N PHE A 107 -3.61 1.50 3.66
CA PHE A 107 -2.81 0.33 3.33
C PHE A 107 -3.15 -0.86 4.25
N HIS A 108 -3.01 -2.06 3.71
CA HIS A 108 -3.18 -3.33 4.40
C HIS A 108 -1.90 -3.79 5.08
N TYR A 109 -0.73 -3.47 4.52
CA TYR A 109 0.54 -3.65 5.21
C TYR A 109 1.58 -2.66 4.67
N LEU A 110 2.62 -2.46 5.47
CA LEU A 110 3.83 -1.74 5.12
C LEU A 110 4.99 -2.73 5.15
N ASP A 111 5.82 -2.68 4.12
CA ASP A 111 7.07 -3.39 4.02
C ASP A 111 8.21 -2.38 4.09
N VAL A 112 9.06 -2.52 5.10
CA VAL A 112 10.16 -1.59 5.37
C VAL A 112 11.50 -2.30 5.16
N ALA A 113 12.39 -1.66 4.40
CA ALA A 113 13.70 -2.22 4.11
C ALA A 113 14.46 -2.54 5.40
N GLY A 114 14.80 -3.82 5.60
CA GLY A 114 15.55 -4.30 6.77
C GLY A 114 14.69 -4.67 7.98
N GLU A 115 13.43 -4.23 8.05
CA GLU A 115 12.47 -4.61 9.10
C GLU A 115 11.45 -5.65 8.59
N GLY A 116 11.12 -5.62 7.30
CA GLY A 116 10.14 -6.49 6.68
C GLY A 116 8.70 -6.03 6.93
N ILE A 117 7.79 -6.99 6.96
CA ILE A 117 6.37 -6.77 7.25
C ILE A 117 6.13 -7.14 8.70
N GLY A 118 5.68 -6.17 9.50
CA GLY A 118 5.43 -6.36 10.93
C GLY A 118 4.01 -6.84 11.27
N GLU A 119 3.00 -6.30 10.57
CA GLU A 119 1.59 -6.68 10.76
C GLU A 119 0.77 -6.37 9.50
N PHE A 120 -0.40 -6.99 9.41
CA PHE A 120 -1.48 -6.58 8.52
C PHE A 120 -2.52 -5.77 9.30
N SER A 121 -3.05 -4.70 8.69
CA SER A 121 -4.08 -3.87 9.30
C SER A 121 -5.44 -4.59 9.40
N ASP A 122 -5.65 -5.60 8.55
CA ASP A 122 -6.78 -6.50 8.64
C ASP A 122 -6.53 -7.62 9.65
N LYS A 123 -7.22 -7.59 10.80
CA LYS A 123 -6.91 -8.49 11.92
C LYS A 123 -7.22 -9.96 11.68
N GLU A 124 -8.17 -10.28 10.80
CA GLU A 124 -8.42 -11.68 10.46
C GLU A 124 -7.27 -12.23 9.61
N LEU A 125 -6.84 -11.50 8.58
CA LEU A 125 -5.67 -11.87 7.77
C LEU A 125 -4.38 -11.90 8.60
N ASP A 126 -4.18 -10.93 9.48
CA ASP A 126 -3.04 -10.86 10.41
C ASP A 126 -2.97 -12.12 11.30
N ASN A 127 -4.10 -12.55 11.87
CA ASN A 127 -4.17 -13.75 12.69
C ASN A 127 -3.85 -15.04 11.91
N LEU A 128 -4.30 -15.14 10.65
CA LEU A 128 -3.94 -16.28 9.80
C LEU A 128 -2.42 -16.42 9.69
N ILE A 129 -1.73 -15.31 9.46
CA ILE A 129 -0.28 -15.28 9.28
C ILE A 129 0.43 -15.49 10.62
N TRP A 130 -0.12 -14.94 11.70
CA TRP A 130 0.45 -15.09 13.03
C TRP A 130 0.50 -16.56 13.45
N TYR A 131 -0.61 -17.30 13.37
CA TYR A 131 -0.61 -18.74 13.66
C TYR A 131 0.26 -19.55 12.70
N SER A 132 0.46 -19.11 11.45
CA SER A 132 1.34 -19.83 10.51
C SER A 132 2.82 -19.64 10.82
N CYS A 133 3.19 -18.61 11.58
CA CYS A 133 4.58 -18.36 11.98
C CYS A 133 5.14 -19.47 12.87
N GLU A 134 4.30 -20.16 13.66
CA GLU A 134 4.72 -21.31 14.48
C GLU A 134 5.38 -22.41 13.64
N PHE A 135 4.93 -22.54 12.39
CA PHE A 135 5.48 -23.51 11.44
C PHE A 135 6.46 -22.90 10.45
N GLY A 136 6.93 -21.68 10.69
CA GLY A 136 7.90 -20.98 9.84
C GLY A 136 7.35 -20.44 8.53
N ILE A 137 6.02 -20.32 8.37
CA ILE A 137 5.40 -19.61 7.25
C ILE A 137 5.21 -18.15 7.69
N ASN A 138 6.10 -17.27 7.24
CA ASN A 138 6.18 -15.89 7.72
C ASN A 138 5.37 -14.88 6.87
N TYR A 139 5.25 -13.65 7.38
CA TYR A 139 4.55 -12.54 6.72
C TYR A 139 5.02 -12.25 5.29
N ARG A 140 6.32 -12.37 5.02
CA ARG A 140 6.89 -12.16 3.67
C ARG A 140 6.33 -13.16 2.69
N GLU A 141 6.36 -14.43 3.05
CA GLU A 141 5.92 -15.53 2.18
C GLU A 141 4.43 -15.40 1.83
N VAL A 142 3.60 -15.08 2.82
CA VAL A 142 2.17 -14.87 2.58
C VAL A 142 1.92 -13.61 1.74
N ALA A 143 2.62 -12.51 2.01
CA ALA A 143 2.50 -11.29 1.21
C ALA A 143 2.89 -11.52 -0.25
N GLU A 144 4.02 -12.19 -0.51
CA GLU A 144 4.44 -12.53 -1.87
C GLU A 144 3.44 -13.44 -2.59
N HIS A 145 2.78 -14.35 -1.86
CA HIS A 145 1.71 -15.17 -2.41
C HIS A 145 0.48 -14.33 -2.77
N LEU A 146 0.07 -13.42 -1.88
CA LEU A 146 -1.05 -12.51 -2.10
C LEU A 146 -0.81 -11.58 -3.29
N GLU A 147 0.36 -10.95 -3.38
CA GLU A 147 0.71 -10.04 -4.48
C GLU A 147 0.54 -10.68 -5.87
N LYS A 148 0.81 -11.98 -5.98
CA LYS A 148 0.65 -12.79 -7.20
C LYS A 148 -0.80 -13.22 -7.44
N SER A 149 -1.62 -13.31 -6.39
CA SER A 149 -2.91 -14.04 -6.40
C SER A 149 -4.15 -13.14 -6.29
N VAL A 150 -4.01 -11.93 -5.75
CA VAL A 150 -5.11 -10.98 -5.62
C VAL A 150 -4.86 -9.68 -6.39
N ASP A 151 -5.89 -8.86 -6.52
CA ASP A 151 -5.82 -7.54 -7.14
C ASP A 151 -5.61 -6.49 -6.05
N GLY A 152 -4.90 -5.42 -6.42
CA GLY A 152 -4.45 -4.42 -5.47
C GLY A 152 -3.42 -3.49 -6.05
N THR A 153 -2.94 -2.57 -5.22
CA THR A 153 -1.95 -1.55 -5.56
C THR A 153 -0.78 -1.61 -4.60
N VAL A 154 0.44 -1.59 -5.14
CA VAL A 154 1.68 -1.44 -4.40
C VAL A 154 2.29 -0.10 -4.78
N LEU A 155 2.40 0.82 -3.81
CA LEU A 155 3.24 2.01 -3.96
C LEU A 155 4.58 1.73 -3.30
N CYS A 156 5.68 1.90 -4.02
CA CYS A 156 7.00 1.59 -3.47
C CYS A 156 8.10 2.58 -3.87
N ILE A 157 9.19 2.53 -3.11
CA ILE A 157 10.52 3.02 -3.48
C ILE A 157 11.42 1.81 -3.53
N GLU A 158 11.80 1.40 -4.74
CA GLU A 158 12.61 0.21 -4.96
C GLU A 158 13.91 0.56 -5.71
N HIS A 159 15.04 0.31 -5.07
CA HIS A 159 16.37 0.37 -5.66
C HIS A 159 16.87 -1.04 -5.94
N LEU A 160 17.48 -1.27 -7.11
CA LEU A 160 18.04 -2.57 -7.47
C LEU A 160 19.46 -2.78 -6.91
N GLU A 161 20.26 -1.72 -6.82
CA GLU A 161 21.67 -1.82 -6.43
C GLU A 161 22.13 -0.67 -5.50
N PRO A 162 22.42 -0.95 -4.21
CA PRO A 162 22.10 -2.19 -3.49
C PRO A 162 20.57 -2.36 -3.37
N TYR A 163 20.08 -3.59 -3.35
CA TYR A 163 18.65 -3.86 -3.25
C TYR A 163 18.06 -3.24 -1.98
N ARG A 164 17.05 -2.40 -2.13
CA ARG A 164 16.25 -1.82 -1.05
C ARG A 164 14.83 -1.64 -1.53
N PHE A 165 13.88 -2.10 -0.74
CA PHE A 165 12.47 -1.98 -1.04
C PHE A 165 11.75 -1.40 0.18
N ASN A 166 10.96 -0.35 -0.04
CA ASN A 166 9.94 0.08 0.91
C ASN A 166 8.63 0.19 0.14
N GLY A 167 7.56 -0.40 0.66
CA GLY A 167 6.29 -0.48 -0.03
C GLY A 167 5.10 -0.41 0.91
N CYS A 168 4.03 0.26 0.49
CA CYS A 168 2.72 0.16 1.13
C CYS A 168 1.74 -0.46 0.13
N VAL A 169 0.88 -1.35 0.64
CA VAL A 169 0.06 -2.20 -0.21
C VAL A 169 -1.40 -2.04 0.12
N TYR A 170 -2.24 -1.93 -0.89
CA TYR A 170 -3.69 -1.98 -0.79
C TYR A 170 -4.23 -3.19 -1.53
N ILE A 171 -5.17 -3.90 -0.92
CA ILE A 171 -5.84 -5.08 -1.46
C ILE A 171 -7.27 -4.67 -1.81
N ASP A 172 -7.70 -4.91 -3.05
CA ASP A 172 -9.01 -4.47 -3.54
C ASP A 172 -10.16 -5.27 -2.91
N ASP A 173 -9.93 -6.56 -2.64
CA ASP A 173 -10.89 -7.49 -2.04
C ASP A 173 -10.23 -8.25 -0.88
N ILE A 174 -10.41 -7.73 0.34
CA ILE A 174 -9.82 -8.29 1.55
C ILE A 174 -10.37 -9.68 1.89
N GLU A 175 -11.65 -9.94 1.57
CA GLU A 175 -12.28 -11.25 1.78
C GLU A 175 -11.65 -12.32 0.88
N LYS A 176 -11.34 -11.95 -0.37
CA LYS A 176 -10.58 -12.83 -1.27
C LYS A 176 -9.17 -13.06 -0.75
N ALA A 177 -8.48 -12.02 -0.26
CA ALA A 177 -7.14 -12.18 0.30
C ALA A 177 -7.11 -13.12 1.52
N ARG A 178 -8.07 -13.00 2.45
CA ARG A 178 -8.20 -13.94 3.59
C ARG A 178 -8.33 -15.38 3.13
N ARG A 179 -9.24 -15.66 2.17
CA ARG A 179 -9.41 -17.02 1.61
C ARG A 179 -8.14 -17.54 0.94
N VAL A 180 -7.50 -16.71 0.11
CA VAL A 180 -6.27 -17.08 -0.60
C VAL A 180 -5.12 -17.35 0.37
N ALA A 181 -4.95 -16.53 1.41
CA ALA A 181 -3.94 -16.73 2.44
C ALA A 181 -4.21 -18.03 3.23
N PHE A 182 -5.45 -18.26 3.64
CA PHE A 182 -5.85 -19.49 4.34
C PHE A 182 -5.56 -20.74 3.49
N ASP A 183 -5.98 -20.74 2.22
CA ASP A 183 -5.77 -21.87 1.31
C ASP A 183 -4.26 -22.15 1.09
N PHE A 184 -3.46 -21.11 0.94
CA PHE A 184 -2.01 -21.21 0.82
C PHE A 184 -1.38 -21.83 2.08
N ILE A 185 -1.69 -21.27 3.25
CA ILE A 185 -1.15 -21.73 4.54
C ILE A 185 -1.54 -23.18 4.80
N VAL A 186 -2.82 -23.52 4.67
CA VAL A 186 -3.32 -24.89 4.88
C VAL A 186 -2.66 -25.88 3.92
N SER A 187 -2.48 -25.50 2.66
CA SER A 187 -1.82 -26.36 1.68
C SER A 187 -0.35 -26.62 2.06
N GLU A 188 0.34 -25.59 2.53
CA GLU A 188 1.74 -25.68 2.93
C GLU A 188 1.92 -26.47 4.24
N LEU A 189 1.04 -26.28 5.23
CA LEU A 189 1.03 -27.07 6.47
C LEU A 189 0.77 -28.55 6.18
N LYS A 190 -0.25 -28.87 5.38
CA LYS A 190 -0.53 -30.26 4.98
C LYS A 190 0.67 -30.90 4.28
N ARG A 191 1.31 -30.17 3.35
CA ARG A 191 2.52 -30.63 2.66
C ARG A 191 3.64 -30.96 3.65
N ARG A 192 3.87 -30.09 4.64
CA ARG A 192 4.91 -30.28 5.67
C ARG A 192 4.59 -31.46 6.61
N ILE A 193 3.32 -31.68 6.95
CA ILE A 193 2.87 -32.87 7.71
C ILE A 193 3.12 -34.14 6.90
N ASP A 194 2.69 -34.18 5.63
CA ASP A 194 2.84 -35.35 4.74
C ASP A 194 4.32 -35.70 4.51
N GLU A 195 5.20 -34.70 4.49
CA GLU A 195 6.66 -34.87 4.37
C GLU A 195 7.34 -35.24 5.70
N GLY A 196 6.61 -35.25 6.82
CA GLY A 196 7.14 -35.51 8.16
C GLY A 196 8.00 -34.38 8.73
N ALA A 197 7.86 -33.16 8.19
CA ALA A 197 8.53 -31.96 8.72
C ALA A 197 7.78 -31.35 9.93
N ILE A 198 6.50 -31.69 10.11
CA ILE A 198 5.69 -31.40 11.29
C ILE A 198 5.22 -32.73 11.85
N ASP A 199 5.61 -33.06 13.08
CA ASP A 199 5.16 -34.27 13.77
C ASP A 199 3.92 -33.96 14.61
N THR A 200 2.74 -34.39 14.14
CA THR A 200 1.48 -34.13 14.83
C THR A 200 1.31 -34.90 16.15
N GLU A 201 2.20 -35.85 16.46
CA GLU A 201 2.20 -36.57 17.73
C GLU A 201 3.12 -35.93 18.79
N ASP A 202 3.98 -34.97 18.40
CA ASP A 202 4.97 -34.30 19.26
C ASP A 202 4.96 -32.78 18.99
N LEU A 203 3.87 -32.12 19.39
CA LEU A 203 3.66 -30.68 19.22
C LEU A 203 3.86 -29.92 20.54
N GLU A 204 4.42 -28.71 20.46
CA GLU A 204 4.33 -27.74 21.55
C GLU A 204 2.92 -27.13 21.67
N ASP A 205 2.59 -26.54 22.81
CA ASP A 205 1.24 -26.01 23.09
C ASP A 205 0.79 -24.97 22.02
N GLU A 206 1.72 -24.11 21.58
CA GLU A 206 1.47 -23.07 20.57
C GLU A 206 1.26 -23.68 19.16
N GLU A 207 2.00 -24.73 18.82
CA GLU A 207 1.85 -25.47 17.57
C GLU A 207 0.52 -26.24 17.52
N GLU A 208 0.11 -26.86 18.64
CA GLU A 208 -1.19 -27.53 18.73
C GLU A 208 -2.35 -26.53 18.56
N GLU A 209 -2.28 -25.37 19.22
CA GLU A 209 -3.26 -24.30 19.06
C GLU A 209 -3.36 -23.84 17.59
N ALA A 210 -2.21 -23.62 16.95
CA ALA A 210 -2.14 -23.20 15.55
C ALA A 210 -2.76 -24.24 14.60
N LEU A 211 -2.43 -25.53 14.73
CA LEU A 211 -3.04 -26.55 13.86
C LEU A 211 -4.55 -26.72 14.10
N ARG A 212 -5.03 -26.57 15.34
CA ARG A 212 -6.46 -26.53 15.64
C ARG A 212 -7.15 -25.33 15.00
N PHE A 213 -6.50 -24.16 15.04
CA PHE A 213 -7.00 -22.96 14.37
C PHE A 213 -7.21 -23.19 12.86
N PHE A 214 -6.28 -23.90 12.21
CA PHE A 214 -6.41 -24.28 10.80
C PHE A 214 -7.28 -25.52 10.53
N GLY A 215 -7.84 -26.16 11.56
CA GLY A 215 -8.67 -27.36 11.44
C GLY A 215 -7.90 -28.59 10.93
N LEU A 216 -6.62 -28.70 11.30
CA LEU A 216 -5.73 -29.80 10.94
C LEU A 216 -5.54 -30.83 12.08
N LEU A 217 -6.17 -30.57 13.23
CA LEU A 217 -6.31 -31.46 14.39
C LEU A 217 -7.77 -31.51 14.85
#